data_AF-A0A926L0U0-F1
#
_entry.id   AF-A0A926L0U0-F1
#
_cell.length_a   1.000
_cell.length_b   1.000
_cell.length_c   1.000
_cell.angle_alpha   90.00
_cell.angle_beta   90.00
_cell.angle_gamma   90.00
#
_symmetry.space_group_name_H-M   'P 1'
#
loop_
_entity.id
_entity.type
_entity.pdbx_description
1 polymer ?
#
loop_
_entity_poly.entity_id
_entity_poly.type
_entity_poly.pdbx_seq_one_letter_code
_entity_poly.pdbx_strand_id
1 'polypeptide(L)'
;MDLAGGSMQLMIPAASGTPATLRFTFSLEKLEPSAALRLLRIYERIAVGGAFEVRASAGAIGGGDLPPRPEAARQEAARLAEYLQDLDVVQRHCEQYFLVPAELTPTDRISLRMARLLIQGHCVISPFLPRARFTLNGQDSPAVRALLSGEPHAIQSGAPMCVITVAGRHLDLGPVRSYHPHITVDEEDGRQALAALETGRGDGCEVTVRPVDGECFRLLLQNTTPRDGWTPVPLELPGFPEPR
;
A
#
# COMPACT_ATOMS: atom_id res chain seq x y z
N MET A 1 -32.81 -4.26 2.54
CA MET A 1 -31.46 -3.79 2.18
C MET A 1 -30.89 -4.83 1.25
N ASP A 2 -30.80 -4.49 -0.03
CA ASP A 2 -30.26 -5.41 -1.04
C ASP A 2 -28.73 -5.37 -0.93
N LEU A 3 -28.11 -6.50 -0.61
CA LEU A 3 -26.66 -6.63 -0.50
C LEU A 3 -26.13 -7.11 -1.84
N ALA A 4 -25.90 -6.15 -2.75
CA ALA A 4 -25.30 -6.45 -4.06
C ALA A 4 -24.03 -7.28 -3.87
N GLY A 5 -24.00 -8.47 -4.48
CA GLY A 5 -22.87 -9.41 -4.38
C GLY A 5 -22.92 -10.39 -3.21
N GLY A 6 -23.92 -10.35 -2.32
CA GLY A 6 -24.08 -11.30 -1.20
C GLY A 6 -25.36 -12.15 -1.32
N SER A 7 -25.28 -13.42 -0.95
CA SER A 7 -26.44 -14.30 -0.84
C SER A 7 -26.36 -15.14 0.44
N MET A 8 -27.50 -15.26 1.13
CA MET A 8 -27.65 -16.06 2.33
C MET A 8 -28.80 -17.06 2.13
N GLN A 9 -28.52 -18.33 2.36
CA GLN A 9 -29.46 -19.43 2.23
C GLN A 9 -29.55 -20.18 3.55
N LEU A 10 -30.76 -20.27 4.11
CA LEU A 10 -31.06 -21.08 5.29
C LEU A 10 -31.86 -22.31 4.85
N MET A 11 -31.31 -23.50 5.07
CA MET A 11 -31.99 -24.76 4.82
C MET A 11 -32.46 -25.34 6.15
N ILE A 12 -33.78 -25.39 6.34
CA ILE A 12 -34.43 -25.95 7.52
C ILE A 12 -34.80 -27.41 7.21
N PRO A 13 -34.29 -28.40 7.96
CA PRO A 13 -34.60 -29.80 7.72
C PRO A 13 -36.05 -30.11 8.11
N ALA A 14 -36.67 -31.02 7.37
CA ALA A 14 -38.05 -31.45 7.61
C ALA A 14 -38.22 -32.29 8.89
N ALA A 15 -37.13 -32.95 9.33
CA ALA A 15 -37.13 -33.79 10.53
C ALA A 15 -36.62 -33.02 11.75
N SER A 16 -37.38 -33.09 12.85
CA SER A 16 -36.98 -32.55 14.15
C SER A 16 -35.67 -33.19 14.63
N GLY A 17 -34.80 -32.39 15.26
CA GLY A 17 -33.49 -32.83 15.78
C GLY A 17 -32.35 -32.84 14.75
N THR A 18 -32.61 -32.53 13.48
CA THR A 18 -31.54 -32.36 12.47
C THR A 18 -31.04 -30.91 12.47
N PRO A 19 -29.72 -30.66 12.43
CA PRO A 19 -29.19 -29.29 12.33
C PRO A 19 -29.61 -28.60 11.03
N ALA A 20 -30.04 -27.33 11.13
CA ALA A 20 -30.23 -26.46 9.98
C ALA A 20 -28.89 -26.07 9.36
N THR A 21 -28.87 -25.82 8.05
CA THR A 21 -27.66 -25.35 7.35
C THR A 21 -27.82 -23.90 6.94
N LEU A 22 -26.90 -23.04 7.37
CA LEU A 22 -26.77 -21.68 6.88
C LEU A 22 -25.59 -21.59 5.92
N ARG A 23 -25.84 -21.15 4.69
CA ARG A 23 -24.82 -20.88 3.68
C ARG A 23 -24.81 -19.40 3.35
N PHE A 24 -23.66 -18.76 3.53
CA PHE A 24 -23.40 -17.42 3.04
C PHE A 24 -22.35 -17.50 1.93
N THR A 25 -22.66 -16.90 0.78
CA THR A 25 -21.77 -16.80 -0.37
C THR A 25 -21.72 -15.35 -0.82
N PHE A 26 -20.56 -14.88 -1.22
CA PHE A 26 -20.41 -13.54 -1.77
C PHE A 26 -19.48 -13.54 -2.98
N SER A 27 -19.64 -12.53 -3.83
CA SER A 27 -18.71 -12.17 -4.89
C SER A 27 -18.37 -10.69 -4.73
N LEU A 28 -17.09 -10.38 -4.88
CA LEU A 28 -16.59 -9.00 -4.90
C LEU A 28 -16.56 -8.43 -6.33
N GLU A 29 -16.85 -9.25 -7.33
CA GLU A 29 -16.88 -8.83 -8.71
C GLU A 29 -17.86 -7.67 -8.90
N LYS A 30 -17.42 -6.67 -9.67
CA LYS A 30 -18.20 -5.48 -9.99
C LYS A 30 -18.64 -4.66 -8.79
N LEU A 31 -17.99 -4.83 -7.64
CA LEU A 31 -18.18 -3.96 -6.49
C LEU A 31 -17.08 -2.92 -6.43
N GLU A 32 -17.41 -1.72 -5.97
CA GLU A 32 -16.41 -0.79 -5.47
C GLU A 32 -15.81 -1.31 -4.15
N PRO A 33 -14.55 -0.99 -3.83
CA PRO A 33 -13.91 -1.39 -2.58
C PRO A 33 -14.72 -1.05 -1.32
N SER A 34 -15.36 0.12 -1.26
CA SER A 34 -16.24 0.50 -0.15
C SER A 34 -17.44 -0.45 0.02
N ALA A 35 -18.01 -0.95 -1.08
CA ALA A 35 -19.12 -1.91 -1.07
C ALA A 35 -18.64 -3.32 -0.71
N ALA A 36 -17.49 -3.74 -1.25
CA ALA A 36 -16.83 -5.00 -0.91
C ALA A 36 -16.51 -5.07 0.60
N LEU A 37 -16.02 -3.98 1.20
CA LEU A 37 -15.78 -3.90 2.65
C LEU A 37 -17.05 -4.10 3.48
N ARG A 38 -18.20 -3.59 3.02
CA ARG A 38 -19.48 -3.82 3.71
C ARG A 38 -19.88 -5.29 3.69
N LEU A 39 -19.69 -5.98 2.55
CA LEU A 39 -19.92 -7.43 2.46
C LEU A 39 -18.98 -8.23 3.36
N LEU A 40 -17.68 -7.90 3.35
CA LEU A 40 -16.71 -8.60 4.19
C LEU A 40 -16.99 -8.43 5.68
N ARG A 41 -17.43 -7.25 6.13
CA ARG A 41 -17.86 -7.07 7.53
C ARG A 41 -19.01 -8.00 7.93
N ILE A 42 -19.92 -8.30 7.01
CA ILE A 42 -20.99 -9.28 7.25
C ILE A 42 -20.41 -10.69 7.31
N TYR A 43 -19.54 -11.04 6.36
CA TYR A 43 -18.83 -12.31 6.37
C TYR A 43 -18.06 -12.53 7.68
N GLU A 44 -17.29 -11.55 8.14
CA GLU A 44 -16.50 -11.59 9.36
C GLU A 44 -17.38 -11.84 10.59
N ARG A 45 -18.53 -11.16 10.69
CA ARG A 45 -19.50 -11.41 11.77
C ARG A 45 -20.03 -12.84 11.77
N ILE A 46 -20.36 -13.36 10.59
CA ILE A 46 -20.79 -14.76 10.43
C ILE A 46 -19.64 -15.73 10.76
N ALA A 47 -18.42 -15.38 10.38
CA ALA A 47 -17.25 -16.23 10.51
C ALA A 47 -16.78 -16.41 11.96
N VAL A 48 -17.05 -15.43 12.84
CA VAL A 48 -16.82 -15.56 14.29
C VAL A 48 -17.73 -16.63 14.93
N GLY A 49 -18.88 -16.93 14.30
CA GLY A 49 -19.90 -17.82 14.87
C GLY A 49 -20.69 -17.16 16.00
N GLY A 50 -21.46 -17.98 16.73
CA GLY A 50 -22.31 -17.56 17.84
C GLY A 50 -23.81 -17.71 17.56
N ALA A 51 -24.62 -17.28 18.53
CA ALA A 51 -26.06 -17.35 18.44
C ALA A 51 -26.61 -16.34 17.42
N PHE A 52 -27.58 -16.76 16.62
CA PHE A 52 -28.31 -15.90 15.69
C PHE A 52 -29.82 -16.14 15.81
N GLU A 53 -30.58 -15.10 15.46
CA GLU A 53 -32.04 -15.15 15.38
C GLU A 53 -32.46 -14.53 14.03
N VAL A 54 -33.40 -15.20 13.35
CA VAL A 54 -34.03 -14.71 12.13
C VAL A 54 -35.39 -14.15 12.51
N ARG A 55 -35.64 -12.89 12.11
CA ARG A 55 -36.90 -12.19 12.33
C ARG A 55 -37.56 -11.83 11.01
N ALA A 56 -38.87 -12.07 10.93
CA ALA A 56 -39.75 -11.49 9.93
C ALA A 56 -40.55 -10.34 10.58
N SER A 57 -41.33 -9.62 9.77
CA SER A 57 -42.22 -8.54 10.24
C SER A 57 -43.21 -8.99 11.32
N ALA A 58 -43.54 -10.29 11.38
CA ALA A 58 -44.43 -10.88 12.39
C ALA A 58 -43.73 -11.36 13.68
N GLY A 59 -42.39 -11.26 13.78
CA GLY A 59 -41.62 -11.70 14.95
C GLY A 59 -40.47 -12.65 14.62
N ALA A 60 -39.93 -13.31 15.65
CA ALA A 60 -38.87 -14.30 15.51
C ALA A 60 -39.41 -15.55 14.79
N ILE A 61 -38.77 -15.94 13.69
CA ILE A 61 -39.16 -17.11 12.88
C ILE A 61 -38.21 -18.30 13.09
N GLY A 62 -37.06 -18.08 13.72
CA GLY A 62 -36.11 -19.15 14.05
C GLY A 62 -34.78 -18.60 14.53
N GLY A 63 -33.87 -19.49 14.90
CA GLY A 63 -32.54 -19.14 15.36
C GLY A 63 -31.72 -20.38 15.66
N GLY A 64 -30.48 -20.18 16.08
CA GLY A 64 -29.57 -21.25 16.47
C GLY A 64 -28.16 -20.75 16.71
N ASP A 65 -27.23 -21.67 16.86
CA ASP A 65 -25.81 -21.38 17.03
C ASP A 65 -25.03 -21.69 15.76
N LEU A 66 -24.18 -20.76 15.34
CA LEU A 66 -23.24 -20.95 14.25
C LEU A 66 -21.86 -21.31 14.79
N PRO A 67 -21.24 -22.42 14.34
CA PRO A 67 -19.86 -22.69 14.69
C PRO A 67 -18.94 -21.64 14.05
N PRO A 68 -17.82 -21.27 14.71
CA PRO A 68 -16.82 -20.40 14.11
C PRO A 68 -16.23 -21.05 12.86
N ARG A 69 -15.89 -20.22 11.87
CA ARG A 69 -15.09 -20.65 10.73
C ARG A 69 -13.66 -20.96 11.15
N PRO A 70 -12.95 -21.85 10.43
CA PRO A 70 -11.54 -22.12 10.67
C PRO A 70 -10.72 -20.83 10.73
N GLU A 71 -9.74 -20.78 11.64
CA GLU A 71 -8.87 -19.62 11.83
C GLU A 71 -8.23 -19.14 10.51
N ALA A 72 -7.74 -20.07 9.68
CA ALA A 72 -7.15 -19.73 8.38
C ALA A 72 -8.11 -18.94 7.47
N ALA A 73 -9.39 -19.31 7.44
CA ALA A 73 -10.40 -18.62 6.64
C ALA A 73 -10.74 -17.23 7.20
N ARG A 74 -10.65 -17.06 8.54
CA ARG A 74 -10.80 -15.74 9.18
C ARG A 74 -9.62 -14.83 8.88
N GLN A 75 -8.39 -15.36 8.94
CA GLN A 75 -7.17 -14.63 8.60
C GLN A 75 -7.10 -14.25 7.11
N GLU A 76 -7.62 -15.09 6.23
CA GLU A 76 -7.73 -14.77 4.81
C GLU A 76 -8.69 -13.61 4.56
N ALA A 77 -9.86 -13.62 5.18
CA ALA A 77 -10.82 -12.52 5.07
C ALA A 77 -10.29 -11.21 5.68
N ALA A 78 -9.61 -11.28 6.83
CA ALA A 78 -8.98 -10.10 7.43
C ALA A 78 -7.93 -9.47 6.49
N ARG A 79 -7.07 -10.30 5.87
CA ARG A 79 -6.09 -9.83 4.88
C ARG A 79 -6.76 -9.20 3.66
N LEU A 80 -7.84 -9.80 3.16
CA LEU A 80 -8.60 -9.23 2.06
C LEU A 80 -9.25 -7.89 2.44
N ALA A 81 -9.77 -7.77 3.66
CA ALA A 81 -10.33 -6.52 4.18
C ALA A 81 -9.26 -5.43 4.30
N GLU A 82 -8.04 -5.74 4.76
CA GLU A 82 -6.91 -4.80 4.79
C GLU A 82 -6.59 -4.26 3.38
N TYR A 83 -6.53 -5.12 2.37
CA TYR A 83 -6.28 -4.69 0.99
C TYR A 83 -7.36 -3.78 0.45
N LEU A 84 -8.62 -4.13 0.69
CA LEU A 84 -9.73 -3.32 0.24
C LEU A 84 -9.78 -1.98 0.96
N GLN A 85 -9.36 -1.90 2.22
CA GLN A 85 -9.22 -0.63 2.95
C GLN A 85 -8.13 0.25 2.33
N ASP A 86 -6.95 -0.30 2.03
CA ASP A 86 -5.88 0.45 1.38
C ASP A 86 -6.34 0.96 0.01
N LEU A 87 -6.95 0.09 -0.80
CA LEU A 87 -7.48 0.44 -2.12
C LEU A 87 -8.59 1.51 -2.06
N ASP A 88 -9.50 1.41 -1.08
CA ASP A 88 -10.59 2.36 -0.85
C ASP A 88 -10.09 3.74 -0.40
N VAL A 89 -8.96 3.80 0.29
CA VAL A 89 -8.33 5.08 0.65
C VAL A 89 -7.65 5.68 -0.56
N VAL A 90 -6.80 4.91 -1.23
CA VAL A 90 -5.96 5.42 -2.32
C VAL A 90 -6.84 5.93 -3.45
N GLN A 91 -7.89 5.20 -3.83
CA GLN A 91 -8.80 5.63 -4.90
C GLN A 91 -9.50 6.95 -4.56
N ARG A 92 -9.88 7.16 -3.29
CA ARG A 92 -10.53 8.40 -2.85
C ARG A 92 -9.57 9.57 -2.85
N HIS A 93 -8.34 9.34 -2.38
CA HIS A 93 -7.29 10.35 -2.40
C HIS A 93 -6.98 10.81 -3.82
N CYS A 94 -6.90 9.87 -4.76
CA CYS A 94 -6.64 10.17 -6.17
C CYS A 94 -7.88 10.62 -6.96
N GLU A 95 -9.07 10.62 -6.34
CA GLU A 95 -10.36 10.85 -7.00
C GLU A 95 -10.60 9.96 -8.24
N GLN A 96 -10.03 8.75 -8.25
CA GLN A 96 -10.15 7.78 -9.33
C GLN A 96 -10.87 6.53 -8.84
N TYR A 97 -12.18 6.48 -9.09
CA TYR A 97 -13.03 5.38 -8.63
C TYR A 97 -13.08 4.22 -9.63
N PHE A 98 -12.88 3.00 -9.14
CA PHE A 98 -12.95 1.78 -9.94
C PHE A 98 -13.36 0.57 -9.10
N LEU A 99 -13.82 -0.47 -9.80
CA LEU A 99 -14.26 -1.73 -9.22
C LEU A 99 -13.07 -2.52 -8.67
N VAL A 100 -13.30 -3.36 -7.66
CA VAL A 100 -12.31 -4.29 -7.12
C VAL A 100 -11.68 -5.10 -8.27
N PRO A 101 -10.36 -5.00 -8.47
CA PRO A 101 -9.67 -5.80 -9.49
C PRO A 101 -9.81 -7.29 -9.20
N ALA A 102 -9.98 -8.10 -10.26
CA ALA A 102 -10.04 -9.56 -10.12
C ALA A 102 -8.72 -10.14 -9.59
N GLU A 103 -7.61 -9.51 -9.96
CA GLU A 103 -6.27 -9.91 -9.55
C GLU A 103 -5.48 -8.68 -9.09
N LEU A 104 -4.69 -8.87 -8.03
CA LEU A 104 -3.70 -7.92 -7.55
C LEU A 104 -2.38 -8.68 -7.36
N THR A 105 -1.31 -8.11 -7.86
CA THR A 105 0.03 -8.65 -7.70
C THR A 105 0.57 -8.35 -6.29
N PRO A 106 1.59 -9.10 -5.82
CA PRO A 106 2.29 -8.73 -4.58
C PRO A 106 2.85 -7.31 -4.61
N THR A 107 3.29 -6.84 -5.77
CA THR A 107 3.75 -5.46 -5.97
C THR A 107 2.63 -4.45 -5.76
N ASP A 108 1.43 -4.69 -6.31
CA ASP A 108 0.27 -3.81 -6.11
C ASP A 108 -0.05 -3.67 -4.61
N ARG A 109 0.02 -4.78 -3.87
CA ARG A 109 -0.20 -4.79 -2.41
C ARG A 109 0.79 -3.90 -1.67
N ILE A 110 2.08 -4.00 -1.99
CA ILE A 110 3.15 -3.18 -1.39
C ILE A 110 2.91 -1.71 -1.72
N SER A 111 2.65 -1.40 -3.00
CA SER A 111 2.40 -0.03 -3.47
C SER A 111 1.17 0.59 -2.82
N LEU A 112 0.07 -0.16 -2.66
CA LEU A 112 -1.16 0.30 -1.99
C LEU A 112 -0.91 0.59 -0.51
N ARG A 113 -0.20 -0.29 0.19
CA ARG A 113 0.12 -0.09 1.61
C ARG A 113 1.00 1.14 1.83
N MET A 114 2.06 1.28 1.01
CA MET A 114 2.89 2.49 1.03
C MET A 114 2.08 3.75 0.76
N ALA A 115 1.23 3.72 -0.26
CA ALA A 115 0.39 4.86 -0.62
C ALA A 115 -0.58 5.23 0.51
N ARG A 116 -1.22 4.24 1.17
CA ARG A 116 -2.06 4.48 2.34
C ARG A 116 -1.31 5.22 3.44
N LEU A 117 -0.12 4.75 3.80
CA LEU A 117 0.70 5.34 4.86
C LEU A 117 1.15 6.77 4.49
N LEU A 118 1.57 6.97 3.24
CA LEU A 118 1.92 8.28 2.70
C LEU A 118 0.76 9.27 2.77
N ILE A 119 -0.44 8.86 2.35
CA ILE A 119 -1.68 9.66 2.42
C ILE A 119 -2.02 10.05 3.86
N GLN A 120 -1.69 9.18 4.83
CA GLN A 120 -1.88 9.45 6.27
C GLN A 120 -0.80 10.34 6.88
N GLY A 121 0.18 10.81 6.10
CA GLY A 121 1.27 11.68 6.55
C GLY A 121 2.42 10.95 7.24
N HIS A 122 2.56 9.63 7.02
CA HIS A 122 3.71 8.87 7.49
C HIS A 122 4.85 8.87 6.47
N CYS A 123 6.07 8.81 6.98
CA CYS A 123 7.27 8.52 6.20
C CYS A 123 7.35 7.00 5.97
N VAL A 124 7.71 6.56 4.76
CA VAL A 124 7.88 5.13 4.42
C VAL A 124 9.18 4.90 3.67
N ILE A 125 9.79 3.73 3.84
CA ILE A 125 10.91 3.31 2.99
C ILE A 125 10.34 2.70 1.70
N SER A 126 10.86 3.12 0.55
CA SER A 126 10.41 2.61 -0.76
C SER A 126 11.30 1.47 -1.26
N PRO A 127 10.82 0.21 -1.26
CA PRO A 127 11.57 -0.92 -1.82
C PRO A 127 11.80 -0.78 -3.34
N PHE A 128 11.06 0.13 -3.99
CA PHE A 128 11.16 0.40 -5.42
C PHE A 128 12.16 1.51 -5.75
N LEU A 129 12.73 2.16 -4.75
CA LEU A 129 13.70 3.24 -4.91
C LEU A 129 15.01 2.92 -4.18
N PRO A 130 15.77 1.89 -4.62
CA PRO A 130 17.11 1.60 -4.09
C PRO A 130 18.19 2.53 -4.67
N ARG A 131 17.87 3.26 -5.75
CA ARG A 131 18.78 4.16 -6.46
C ARG A 131 17.99 5.34 -7.01
N ALA A 132 18.65 6.48 -7.17
CA ALA A 132 18.09 7.65 -7.82
C ALA A 132 19.11 8.24 -8.80
N ARG A 133 18.63 8.86 -9.87
CA ARG A 133 19.48 9.60 -10.82
C ARG A 133 19.26 11.09 -10.64
N PHE A 134 20.35 11.84 -10.65
CA PHE A 134 20.38 13.29 -10.52
C PHE A 134 21.14 13.90 -11.68
N THR A 135 20.65 15.02 -12.18
CA THR A 135 21.36 15.83 -13.18
C THR A 135 22.05 16.98 -12.45
N LEU A 136 23.35 17.10 -12.62
CA LEU A 136 24.13 18.20 -12.08
C LEU A 136 23.82 19.49 -12.85
N ASN A 137 23.83 20.62 -12.15
CA ASN A 137 23.57 21.96 -12.71
C ASN A 137 24.87 22.74 -12.99
N GLY A 138 26.02 22.05 -13.01
CA GLY A 138 27.34 22.63 -13.20
C GLY A 138 27.93 23.40 -12.01
N GLN A 139 27.23 23.50 -10.87
CA GLN A 139 27.78 24.14 -9.67
C GLN A 139 28.90 23.28 -9.08
N ASP A 140 30.12 23.82 -9.12
CA ASP A 140 31.29 23.22 -8.49
C ASP A 140 31.46 23.73 -7.06
N SER A 141 31.18 22.88 -6.08
CA SER A 141 31.32 23.20 -4.66
C SER A 141 32.03 22.07 -3.91
N PRO A 142 32.66 22.35 -2.76
CA PRO A 142 33.31 21.32 -1.96
C PRO A 142 32.38 20.15 -1.61
N ALA A 143 31.11 20.43 -1.31
CA ALA A 143 30.12 19.40 -0.99
C ALA A 143 29.79 18.50 -2.20
N VAL A 144 29.65 19.11 -3.40
CA VAL A 144 29.44 18.34 -4.63
C VAL A 144 30.66 17.47 -4.93
N ARG A 145 31.88 18.03 -4.81
CA ARG A 145 33.11 17.26 -5.03
C ARG A 145 33.27 16.11 -4.04
N ALA A 146 32.95 16.31 -2.76
CA ALA A 146 33.01 15.27 -1.74
C ALA A 146 32.03 14.13 -2.04
N LEU A 147 30.77 14.46 -2.37
CA LEU A 147 29.76 13.48 -2.78
C LEU A 147 30.22 12.68 -4.02
N LEU A 148 30.70 13.35 -5.07
CA LEU A 148 31.17 12.71 -6.30
C LEU A 148 32.44 11.87 -6.09
N SER A 149 33.22 12.17 -5.04
CA SER A 149 34.39 11.37 -4.64
C SER A 149 34.01 10.12 -3.82
N GLY A 150 32.72 9.88 -3.61
CA GLY A 150 32.21 8.70 -2.90
C GLY A 150 32.01 8.90 -1.40
N GLU A 151 32.20 10.10 -0.86
CA GLU A 151 31.93 10.37 0.55
C GLU A 151 30.41 10.32 0.84
N PRO A 152 29.96 9.65 1.92
CA PRO A 152 28.55 9.62 2.29
C PRO A 152 27.96 11.00 2.57
N HIS A 153 26.85 11.34 1.93
CA HIS A 153 26.14 12.62 2.16
C HIS A 153 24.64 12.41 2.35
N ALA A 154 24.00 13.36 3.05
CA ALA A 154 22.55 13.43 3.09
C ALA A 154 22.02 14.04 1.80
N ILE A 155 20.90 13.50 1.30
CA ILE A 155 20.19 14.07 0.15
C ILE A 155 18.71 14.18 0.42
N GLN A 156 18.12 15.25 -0.09
CA GLN A 156 16.69 15.42 -0.18
C GLN A 156 16.36 15.85 -1.61
N SER A 157 15.36 15.21 -2.21
CA SER A 157 14.85 15.54 -3.53
C SER A 157 13.33 15.62 -3.50
N GLY A 158 12.78 16.49 -4.33
CA GLY A 158 11.34 16.61 -4.55
C GLY A 158 10.97 16.10 -5.93
N ALA A 159 9.92 15.30 -6.02
CA ALA A 159 9.27 14.98 -7.28
C ALA A 159 7.86 15.59 -7.30
N PRO A 160 7.44 16.21 -8.42
CA PRO A 160 6.14 16.88 -8.50
C PRO A 160 4.96 15.90 -8.46
N MET A 161 5.19 14.64 -8.81
CA MET A 161 4.18 13.59 -8.84
C MET A 161 4.75 12.29 -8.25
N CYS A 162 3.92 11.56 -7.54
CA CYS A 162 4.21 10.24 -7.00
C CYS A 162 3.15 9.30 -7.53
N VAL A 163 3.47 8.60 -8.61
CA VAL A 163 2.53 7.73 -9.30
C VAL A 163 2.79 6.28 -8.90
N ILE A 164 1.76 5.63 -8.36
CA ILE A 164 1.78 4.17 -8.19
C ILE A 164 1.00 3.52 -9.33
N THR A 165 1.33 2.27 -9.64
CA THR A 165 0.56 1.45 -10.58
C THR A 165 -0.18 0.38 -9.80
N VAL A 166 -1.51 0.30 -10.00
CA VAL A 166 -2.37 -0.70 -9.37
C VAL A 166 -3.26 -1.33 -10.43
N ALA A 167 -3.12 -2.63 -10.67
CA ALA A 167 -3.91 -3.35 -11.69
C ALA A 167 -3.92 -2.63 -13.05
N GLY A 168 -2.75 -2.16 -13.50
CA GLY A 168 -2.56 -1.43 -14.76
C GLY A 168 -3.02 0.03 -14.76
N ARG A 169 -3.47 0.58 -13.64
CA ARG A 169 -3.90 1.99 -13.52
C ARG A 169 -2.83 2.82 -12.83
N HIS A 170 -2.62 4.03 -13.33
CA HIS A 170 -1.70 5.00 -12.74
C HIS A 170 -2.46 5.93 -11.79
N LEU A 171 -2.13 5.84 -10.49
CA LEU A 171 -2.74 6.62 -9.42
C LEU A 171 -1.73 7.64 -8.94
N ASP A 172 -1.98 8.92 -9.19
CA ASP A 172 -1.12 10.02 -8.73
C ASP A 172 -1.49 10.41 -7.30
N LEU A 173 -0.53 10.24 -6.38
CA LEU A 173 -0.66 10.61 -4.97
C LEU A 173 -0.34 12.09 -4.72
N GLY A 174 0.23 12.77 -5.72
CA GLY A 174 0.70 14.15 -5.64
C GLY A 174 2.20 14.27 -5.32
N PRO A 175 2.68 15.48 -4.99
CA PRO A 175 4.11 15.76 -4.82
C PRO A 175 4.69 15.01 -3.62
N VAL A 176 5.87 14.44 -3.80
CA VAL A 176 6.59 13.65 -2.79
C VAL A 176 8.00 14.22 -2.57
N ARG A 177 8.52 14.05 -1.37
CA ARG A 177 9.95 14.20 -1.08
C ARG A 177 10.56 12.83 -0.86
N SER A 178 11.68 12.58 -1.53
CA SER A 178 12.57 11.47 -1.21
C SER A 178 13.76 11.96 -0.39
N TYR A 179 14.17 11.19 0.61
CA TYR A 179 15.28 11.54 1.50
C TYR A 179 16.08 10.31 1.90
N HIS A 180 17.38 10.51 2.08
CA HIS A 180 18.25 9.54 2.76
C HIS A 180 19.41 10.25 3.48
N PRO A 181 19.77 9.88 4.73
CA PRO A 181 20.85 10.53 5.48
C PRO A 181 22.25 10.23 4.94
N HIS A 182 22.43 9.09 4.28
CA HIS A 182 23.74 8.64 3.80
C HIS A 182 23.61 8.00 2.42
N ILE A 183 24.00 8.73 1.39
CA ILE A 183 24.08 8.24 0.01
C ILE A 183 25.51 8.31 -0.50
N THR A 184 25.82 7.46 -1.46
CA THR A 184 27.06 7.50 -2.24
C THR A 184 26.73 7.53 -3.72
N VAL A 185 27.60 8.13 -4.52
CA VAL A 185 27.52 8.11 -5.99
C VAL A 185 28.14 6.81 -6.48
N ASP A 186 27.65 6.31 -7.62
CA ASP A 186 28.37 5.26 -8.35
C ASP A 186 29.79 5.74 -8.71
N GLU A 187 30.78 4.87 -8.56
CA GLU A 187 32.19 5.26 -8.69
C GLU A 187 32.52 5.79 -10.10
N GLU A 188 31.94 5.17 -11.13
CA GLU A 188 32.17 5.58 -12.52
C GLU A 188 31.49 6.93 -12.80
N ASP A 189 30.22 7.07 -12.43
CA ASP A 189 29.46 8.30 -12.57
C ASP A 189 30.16 9.47 -11.83
N GLY A 190 30.66 9.21 -10.61
CA GLY A 190 31.38 10.18 -9.80
C GLY A 190 32.67 10.67 -10.47
N ARG A 191 33.49 9.74 -10.97
CA ARG A 191 34.75 10.06 -11.67
C ARG A 191 34.51 10.87 -12.95
N GLN A 192 33.51 10.48 -13.74
CA GLN A 192 33.15 11.19 -14.97
C GLN A 192 32.63 12.59 -14.68
N ALA A 193 31.75 12.74 -13.69
CA ALA A 193 31.21 14.02 -13.27
C ALA A 193 32.30 14.97 -12.72
N LEU A 194 33.26 14.46 -11.94
CA LEU A 194 34.40 15.26 -11.46
C LEU A 194 35.25 15.79 -12.62
N ALA A 195 35.62 14.94 -13.59
CA ALA A 195 36.38 15.36 -14.77
C ALA A 195 35.59 16.39 -15.63
N ALA A 196 34.26 16.24 -15.70
CA ALA A 196 33.40 17.20 -16.38
C ALA A 196 33.37 18.55 -15.65
N LEU A 197 33.27 18.57 -14.32
CA LEU A 197 33.34 19.81 -13.52
C LEU A 197 34.68 20.53 -13.70
N GLU A 198 35.80 19.80 -13.70
CA GLU A 198 37.14 20.37 -13.92
C GLU A 198 37.30 21.09 -15.27
N THR A 199 36.57 20.65 -16.29
CA THR A 199 36.60 21.23 -17.63
C THR A 199 35.45 22.22 -17.88
N GLY A 200 34.66 22.56 -16.86
CA GLY A 200 33.52 23.48 -16.96
C GLY A 200 32.32 22.88 -17.72
N ARG A 201 32.23 21.56 -17.83
CA ARG A 201 31.17 20.81 -18.54
C ARG A 201 30.31 19.95 -17.61
N GLY A 202 30.30 20.25 -16.31
CA GLY A 202 29.53 19.49 -15.34
C GLY A 202 28.02 19.70 -15.40
N ASP A 203 27.55 20.75 -16.09
CA ASP A 203 26.11 20.97 -16.29
C ASP A 203 25.51 19.90 -17.22
N GLY A 204 24.38 19.31 -16.82
CA GLY A 204 23.73 18.22 -17.55
C GLY A 204 24.33 16.84 -17.32
N CYS A 205 25.42 16.71 -16.56
CA CYS A 205 25.96 15.39 -16.20
C CYS A 205 24.98 14.63 -15.29
N GLU A 206 24.65 13.40 -15.67
CA GLU A 206 23.83 12.51 -14.85
C GLU A 206 24.71 11.69 -13.90
N VAL A 207 24.27 11.57 -12.65
CA VAL A 207 24.90 10.72 -11.65
C VAL A 207 23.87 9.84 -10.96
N THR A 208 24.20 8.57 -10.78
CA THR A 208 23.40 7.62 -10.01
C THR A 208 23.88 7.62 -8.57
N VAL A 209 22.95 7.79 -7.65
CA VAL A 209 23.21 7.67 -6.21
C VAL A 209 22.46 6.48 -5.62
N ARG A 210 23.02 5.94 -4.55
CA ARG A 210 22.43 4.85 -3.76
C ARG A 210 22.59 5.15 -2.27
N PRO A 211 21.57 4.83 -1.44
CA PRO A 211 21.77 4.70 -0.01
C PRO A 211 22.90 3.71 0.31
N VAL A 212 23.60 3.94 1.41
CA VAL A 212 24.62 3.01 1.93
C VAL A 212 23.98 1.74 2.49
N ASP A 213 24.78 0.70 2.74
CA ASP A 213 24.37 -0.53 3.43
C ASP A 213 23.19 -1.30 2.82
N GLY A 214 22.88 -1.04 1.54
CA GLY A 214 21.75 -1.66 0.85
C GLY A 214 20.39 -1.12 1.26
N GLU A 215 20.35 0.06 1.90
CA GLU A 215 19.12 0.76 2.26
C GLU A 215 18.41 1.33 1.02
N CYS A 216 17.20 1.81 1.23
CA CYS A 216 16.31 2.39 0.23
C CYS A 216 15.92 3.82 0.62
N PHE A 217 15.51 4.61 -0.39
CA PHE A 217 15.07 5.97 -0.15
C PHE A 217 13.76 6.01 0.65
N ARG A 218 13.68 6.99 1.56
CA ARG A 218 12.48 7.29 2.33
C ARG A 218 11.60 8.25 1.55
N LEU A 219 10.29 8.07 1.60
CA LEU A 219 9.29 8.90 0.93
C LEU A 219 8.34 9.55 1.93
N LEU A 220 7.94 10.78 1.64
CA LEU A 220 6.92 11.53 2.38
C LEU A 220 6.15 12.46 1.43
N LEU A 221 4.82 12.50 1.49
CA LEU A 221 4.03 13.44 0.70
C LEU A 221 4.25 14.88 1.19
N GLN A 222 4.42 15.82 0.25
CA GLN A 222 4.74 17.22 0.57
C GLN A 222 3.57 17.99 1.17
N ASN A 223 2.35 17.60 0.82
CA ASN A 223 1.13 18.30 1.23
C ASN A 223 0.56 17.80 2.57
N THR A 224 1.25 16.87 3.23
CA THR A 224 0.88 16.34 4.54
C THR A 224 1.84 16.83 5.61
N THR A 225 1.32 17.32 6.73
CA THR A 225 2.14 17.58 7.91
C THR A 225 2.74 16.26 8.38
N PRO A 226 4.08 16.13 8.48
CA PRO A 226 4.71 14.88 8.91
C PRO A 226 4.26 14.57 10.34
N ARG A 227 3.53 13.47 10.53
CA ARG A 227 3.00 13.11 11.85
C ARG A 227 4.13 12.76 12.84
N ASP A 228 5.12 12.03 12.34
CA ASP A 228 6.24 11.46 13.11
C ASP A 228 7.61 11.94 12.57
N GLY A 229 7.62 13.03 11.79
CA GLY A 229 8.83 13.53 11.13
C GLY A 229 9.30 12.63 9.97
N TRP A 230 10.61 12.44 9.86
CA TRP A 230 11.27 11.64 8.81
C TRP A 230 11.57 10.19 9.23
N THR A 231 11.04 9.76 10.38
CA THR A 231 11.19 8.38 10.87
C THR A 231 10.22 7.48 10.10
N PRO A 232 10.72 6.50 9.34
CA PRO A 232 9.86 5.62 8.56
C PRO A 232 9.06 4.68 9.47
N VAL A 233 7.80 4.44 9.11
CA VAL A 233 6.96 3.41 9.74
C VAL A 233 7.02 2.11 8.91
N PRO A 234 6.91 0.93 9.54
CA PRO A 234 6.88 -0.33 8.82
C PRO A 234 5.63 -0.46 7.95
N LEU A 235 5.72 -1.26 6.89
CA LEU A 235 4.56 -1.58 6.05
C LEU A 235 3.64 -2.59 6.74
N GLU A 236 4.20 -3.46 7.60
CA GLU A 236 3.51 -4.51 8.36
C GLU A 236 2.74 -5.48 7.44
N LEU A 237 3.34 -5.84 6.30
CA LEU A 237 2.73 -6.74 5.33
C LEU A 237 3.12 -8.21 5.62
N PRO A 238 2.16 -9.10 5.94
CA PRO A 238 2.44 -10.52 6.12
C PRO A 238 3.22 -11.15 4.95
N GLY A 239 4.36 -11.75 5.28
CA GLY A 239 5.24 -12.45 4.34
C GLY A 239 6.13 -11.55 3.50
N PHE A 240 6.14 -10.23 3.76
CA PHE A 240 7.02 -9.27 3.11
C PHE A 240 8.07 -8.78 4.12
N PRO A 241 9.38 -8.93 3.85
CA PRO A 241 10.41 -8.37 4.70
C PRO A 241 10.36 -6.85 4.64
N GLU A 242 10.46 -6.18 5.79
CA GLU A 242 10.50 -4.72 5.84
C GLU A 242 11.72 -4.19 5.07
N PRO A 243 11.53 -3.19 4.20
CA PRO A 243 12.63 -2.57 3.51
C PRO A 243 13.47 -1.77 4.51
N ARG A 244 14.79 -1.77 4.27
CA ARG A 244 15.76 -1.01 5.06
C ARG A 244 16.11 0.28 4.35
#